data_AF-A0A7Y9MML1-F1
#
_entry.id   AF-A0A7Y9MML1-F1
#
_cell.length_a   1.000
_cell.length_b   1.000
_cell.length_c   1.000
_cell.angle_alpha   90.00
_cell.angle_beta   90.00
_cell.angle_gamma   90.00
#
_symmetry.space_group_name_H-M   'P 1'
#
loop_
_entity.id
_entity.type
_entity.pdbx_description
1 polymer ?
#
loop_
_entity_poly.entity_id
_entity_poly.type
_entity_poly.pdbx_seq_one_letter_code
_entity_poly.pdbx_strand_id
1 'polypeptide(L)'
;MSDTNVNPEEAAQKARELIEADVNARVDAVRQVVAAANDADDAERQWKDATAAHERAWRAALDAGWSEKDLRATGARAPGHSARPRRARTAPARTSTPAASASSEG
;
A
#
# COMPACT_ATOMS: atom_id res chain seq x y z
N MET A 1 38.82 5.81 38.55
CA MET A 1 38.25 4.56 38.00
C MET A 1 37.02 4.28 38.83
N SER A 2 35.83 4.57 38.31
CA SER A 2 34.59 4.42 39.08
C SER A 2 34.03 3.02 38.82
N ASP A 3 34.32 2.10 39.74
CA ASP A 3 33.66 0.81 39.80
C ASP A 3 32.18 1.06 40.03
N THR A 4 31.39 0.93 38.96
CA THR A 4 29.94 0.95 39.05
C THR A 4 29.55 -0.39 39.65
N ASN A 5 29.37 -0.43 40.97
CA ASN A 5 28.85 -1.61 41.65
C ASN A 5 27.37 -1.74 41.29
N VAL A 6 27.09 -2.40 40.16
CA VAL A 6 25.73 -2.59 39.65
C VAL A 6 25.02 -3.62 40.54
N ASN A 7 23.90 -3.23 41.14
CA ASN A 7 23.07 -4.13 41.92
C ASN A 7 22.51 -5.25 41.01
N PRO A 8 22.80 -6.53 41.30
CA PRO A 8 22.39 -7.64 40.43
C PRO A 8 20.86 -7.76 40.30
N GLU A 9 20.10 -7.43 41.35
CA GLU A 9 18.62 -7.51 41.31
C GLU A 9 18.02 -6.44 40.38
N GLU A 10 18.57 -5.22 40.41
CA GLU A 10 18.14 -4.16 39.48
C GLU A 10 18.50 -4.49 38.04
N ALA A 11 19.67 -5.09 37.81
CA ALA A 11 20.07 -5.56 36.48
C ALA A 11 19.15 -6.69 35.98
N ALA A 12 18.80 -7.65 36.84
CA ALA A 12 17.87 -8.71 36.52
C ALA A 12 16.46 -8.18 36.23
N GLN A 13 15.97 -7.21 36.99
CA GLN A 13 14.68 -6.57 36.76
C GLN A 13 14.64 -5.84 35.41
N LYS A 14 15.66 -5.03 35.10
CA LYS A 14 15.76 -4.36 33.80
C LYS A 14 15.85 -5.35 32.63
N ALA A 15 16.61 -6.44 32.80
CA ALA A 15 16.69 -7.48 31.78
C ALA A 15 15.32 -8.12 31.52
N ARG A 16 14.52 -8.36 32.57
CA ARG A 16 13.15 -8.89 32.43
C ARG A 16 12.25 -7.93 31.67
N GLU A 17 12.26 -6.65 32.03
CA GLU A 17 11.47 -5.62 31.36
C GLU A 17 11.81 -5.51 29.86
N LEU A 18 13.10 -5.58 29.52
CA LEU A 18 13.54 -5.56 28.11
C LEU A 18 13.08 -6.80 27.34
N ILE A 19 13.18 -7.99 27.95
CA ILE A 19 12.72 -9.23 27.32
C ILE A 19 11.21 -9.20 27.15
N GLU A 20 10.47 -8.75 28.16
CA GLU A 20 9.00 -8.64 28.08
C GLU A 20 8.57 -7.65 27.00
N ALA A 21 9.22 -6.48 26.91
CA ALA A 21 8.97 -5.50 25.86
C ALA A 21 9.25 -6.07 24.46
N ASP A 22 10.35 -6.80 24.27
CA ASP A 22 10.69 -7.44 23.01
C ASP A 22 9.67 -8.54 22.64
N VAL A 23 9.27 -9.38 23.60
CA VAL A 23 8.22 -10.39 23.40
C VAL A 23 6.90 -9.73 23.00
N ASN A 24 6.49 -8.66 23.68
CA ASN A 24 5.27 -7.94 23.35
C ASN A 24 5.33 -7.35 21.94
N ALA A 25 6.45 -6.73 21.56
CA ALA A 25 6.65 -6.19 20.22
C ALA A 25 6.56 -7.28 19.14
N ARG A 26 7.13 -8.47 19.40
CA ARG A 26 7.04 -9.62 18.49
C ARG A 26 5.61 -10.14 18.38
N VAL A 27 4.88 -10.24 19.49
CA VAL A 27 3.47 -10.67 19.49
C VAL A 27 2.61 -9.69 18.70
N ASP A 28 2.81 -8.39 18.89
CA ASP A 28 2.07 -7.37 18.15
C ASP A 28 2.40 -7.35 16.67
N ALA A 29 3.66 -7.59 16.29
CA ALA A 29 4.04 -7.77 14.90
C ALA A 29 3.31 -8.97 14.27
N VAL A 30 3.23 -10.11 14.97
CA VAL A 30 2.47 -11.28 14.49
C VAL A 30 0.98 -10.95 14.34
N ARG A 31 0.38 -10.24 15.30
CA ARG A 31 -1.02 -9.79 15.19
C ARG A 31 -1.26 -8.94 13.95
N GLN A 32 -0.36 -7.99 13.68
CA GLN A 32 -0.45 -7.13 12.49
C GLN A 32 -0.32 -7.91 11.19
N VAL A 33 0.61 -8.89 11.14
CA VAL A 33 0.78 -9.75 9.96
C VAL A 33 -0.50 -10.56 9.69
N VAL A 34 -1.08 -11.17 10.72
CA VAL A 34 -2.31 -11.94 10.57
C VAL A 34 -3.49 -11.06 10.17
N ALA A 35 -3.62 -9.88 10.76
CA ALA A 35 -4.65 -8.91 10.37
C ALA A 35 -4.51 -8.51 8.89
N ALA A 36 -3.29 -8.13 8.47
CA ALA A 36 -3.02 -7.76 7.08
C ALA A 36 -3.26 -8.92 6.10
N ALA A 37 -2.96 -10.16 6.49
CA ALA A 37 -3.25 -11.34 5.68
C ALA A 37 -4.76 -11.54 5.49
N ASN A 38 -5.54 -11.42 6.58
CA ASN A 38 -7.00 -11.51 6.51
C ASN A 38 -7.60 -10.41 5.62
N ASP A 39 -7.12 -9.18 5.76
CA ASP A 39 -7.56 -8.05 4.93
C ASP A 39 -7.24 -8.28 3.44
N ALA A 40 -6.07 -8.85 3.14
CA ALA A 40 -5.69 -9.20 1.78
C ALA A 40 -6.60 -10.30 1.19
N ASP A 41 -6.91 -11.33 1.97
CA ASP A 41 -7.83 -12.40 1.57
C ASP A 41 -9.25 -11.88 1.35
N ASP A 42 -9.73 -10.97 2.22
CA ASP A 42 -11.03 -10.32 2.05
C ASP A 42 -11.08 -9.43 0.81
N ALA A 43 -10.03 -8.64 0.57
CA ALA A 43 -9.92 -7.83 -0.64
C ALA A 43 -9.91 -8.72 -1.90
N GLU A 44 -9.24 -9.87 -1.87
CA GLU A 44 -9.24 -10.80 -2.99
C GLU A 44 -10.63 -11.42 -3.22
N ARG A 45 -11.34 -11.81 -2.15
CA ARG A 45 -12.73 -12.28 -2.24
C ARG A 45 -13.64 -11.24 -2.88
N GLN A 46 -13.60 -10.00 -2.37
CA GLN A 46 -14.40 -8.89 -2.90
C GLN A 46 -14.06 -8.58 -4.36
N TRP A 47 -12.78 -8.65 -4.73
CA TRP A 47 -12.35 -8.45 -6.12
C TRP A 47 -12.86 -9.55 -7.05
N LYS A 48 -12.81 -10.82 -6.63
CA LYS A 48 -13.37 -11.96 -7.37
C LYS A 48 -14.87 -11.80 -7.56
N ASP A 49 -15.60 -11.45 -6.51
CA ASP A 49 -17.05 -11.24 -6.56
C ASP A 49 -17.44 -10.08 -7.48
N ALA A 50 -16.73 -8.95 -7.38
CA ALA A 50 -16.94 -7.80 -8.24
C ALA A 50 -16.65 -8.13 -9.72
N THR A 51 -15.59 -8.90 -9.97
CA THR A 51 -15.24 -9.37 -11.32
C THR A 51 -16.31 -10.30 -11.87
N ALA A 52 -16.77 -11.27 -11.10
CA ALA A 52 -17.84 -12.18 -11.48
C ALA A 52 -19.18 -11.45 -11.70
N ALA A 53 -19.48 -10.42 -10.91
CA ALA A 53 -20.65 -9.58 -11.12
C ALA A 53 -20.54 -8.78 -12.42
N HIS A 54 -19.36 -8.22 -12.71
CA HIS A 54 -19.11 -7.49 -13.95
C HIS A 54 -19.24 -8.41 -15.19
N GLU A 55 -18.69 -9.63 -15.13
CA GLU A 55 -18.84 -10.63 -16.20
C GLU A 55 -20.29 -10.99 -16.44
N ARG A 56 -21.07 -11.22 -15.38
CA ARG A 56 -22.51 -11.50 -15.48
C ARG A 56 -23.27 -10.34 -16.11
N ALA A 57 -22.99 -9.10 -15.70
CA ALA A 57 -23.62 -7.92 -16.26
C ALA A 57 -23.27 -7.73 -17.75
N TRP A 58 -22.01 -7.98 -18.14
CA TRP A 58 -21.59 -7.93 -19.54
C TRP A 58 -22.32 -8.98 -20.39
N ARG A 59 -22.38 -10.23 -19.92
CA ARG A 59 -23.12 -11.30 -20.62
C ARG A 59 -24.61 -10.98 -20.73
N ALA A 60 -25.25 -10.50 -19.67
CA ALA A 60 -26.65 -10.09 -19.70
C ALA A 60 -26.91 -8.98 -20.73
N ALA A 61 -25.96 -8.07 -20.93
CA ALA A 61 -26.06 -7.04 -21.97
C ALA A 61 -25.96 -7.65 -23.39
N LEU A 62 -25.06 -8.61 -23.60
CA LEU A 62 -24.97 -9.35 -24.86
C LEU A 62 -26.26 -10.14 -25.14
N ASP A 63 -26.81 -10.81 -24.12
CA ASP A 63 -28.07 -11.56 -24.21
C ASP A 63 -29.27 -10.63 -24.49
N ALA A 64 -29.22 -9.38 -24.01
CA ALA A 64 -30.19 -8.34 -24.34
C ALA A 64 -30.03 -7.76 -25.76
N GLY A 65 -29.12 -8.31 -26.58
CA GLY A 65 -28.93 -7.95 -27.98
C GLY A 65 -27.92 -6.83 -28.23
N TRP A 66 -27.20 -6.38 -27.20
CA TRP A 66 -26.10 -5.43 -27.43
C TRP A 66 -24.91 -6.13 -28.06
N SER A 67 -24.28 -5.50 -29.06
CA SER A 67 -22.98 -5.94 -29.54
C SER A 67 -21.86 -5.45 -28.61
N GLU A 68 -20.75 -6.19 -28.53
CA GLU A 68 -19.58 -5.73 -27.77
C GLU A 68 -19.07 -4.35 -28.25
N LYS A 69 -19.23 -4.05 -29.53
CA LYS A 69 -18.82 -2.77 -30.12
C LYS A 69 -19.67 -1.64 -29.56
N ASP A 70 -20.98 -1.85 -29.45
CA ASP A 70 -21.90 -0.83 -28.93
C ASP A 70 -21.69 -0.62 -27.44
N LEU A 71 -21.49 -1.69 -26.67
CA LEU A 71 -21.12 -1.59 -25.25
C LEU A 71 -19.81 -0.84 -25.05
N ARG A 72 -18.79 -1.08 -25.88
CA ARG A 72 -17.54 -0.30 -25.81
C ARG A 72 -17.72 1.14 -26.26
N ALA A 73 -18.60 1.41 -27.22
CA ALA A 73 -18.91 2.76 -27.68
C ALA A 73 -19.60 3.60 -26.59
N THR A 74 -20.37 2.98 -25.68
CA THR A 74 -20.91 3.68 -24.49
C THR A 74 -19.85 3.98 -23.43
N GLY A 75 -18.64 3.43 -23.59
CA GLY A 75 -17.55 3.54 -22.62
C GLY A 75 -17.51 2.40 -21.61
N ALA A 76 -18.43 1.43 -21.67
CA ALA A 76 -18.33 0.21 -20.87
C ALA A 76 -17.08 -0.60 -21.28
N ARG A 77 -16.38 -1.14 -20.29
CA ARG A 77 -15.16 -1.92 -20.53
C ARG A 77 -15.50 -3.40 -20.45
N ALA A 78 -14.96 -4.18 -21.37
CA ALA A 78 -15.09 -5.63 -21.30
C ALA A 78 -14.44 -6.15 -19.99
N PRO A 79 -15.02 -7.19 -19.35
CA PRO A 79 -14.38 -7.89 -18.25
C PRO A 79 -12.96 -8.33 -18.63
N GLY A 80 -12.02 -8.26 -17.69
CA GLY A 80 -10.62 -8.63 -17.92
C GLY A 80 -9.78 -7.61 -18.70
N HIS A 81 -10.37 -6.57 -19.29
CA HIS A 81 -9.59 -5.47 -19.86
C HIS A 81 -9.20 -4.48 -18.77
N SER A 82 -8.00 -4.69 -18.22
CA SER A 82 -7.33 -3.66 -17.42
C SER A 82 -7.19 -2.41 -18.29
N ALA A 83 -7.80 -1.31 -17.83
CA ALA A 83 -7.63 -0.04 -18.48
C ALA A 83 -6.19 0.39 -18.31
N ARG A 84 -5.40 0.17 -19.37
CA ARG A 84 -4.02 0.63 -19.43
C ARG A 84 -4.05 2.12 -19.06
N PRO A 85 -3.37 2.55 -17.99
CA PRO A 85 -3.34 3.94 -17.63
C PRO A 85 -2.75 4.70 -18.81
N ARG A 86 -3.53 5.64 -19.37
CA ARG A 86 -3.01 6.58 -20.36
C ARG A 86 -1.88 7.33 -19.67
N ARG A 87 -0.63 7.11 -20.12
CA ARG A 87 0.52 7.86 -19.63
C ARG A 87 0.20 9.35 -19.78
N ALA A 88 0.06 10.04 -18.66
CA ALA A 88 0.03 11.49 -18.65
C ALA A 88 1.36 11.95 -19.28
N ARG A 89 1.28 12.80 -20.31
CA ARG A 89 2.45 13.47 -20.87
C ARG A 89 2.99 14.41 -19.80
N THR A 90 4.08 14.01 -19.15
CA THR A 90 4.81 14.87 -18.22
C THR A 90 5.29 16.10 -18.99
N ALA A 91 4.76 17.28 -18.64
CA ALA A 91 5.33 18.54 -19.09
C ALA A 91 6.69 18.72 -18.40
N PRO A 92 7.74 19.21 -19.10
CA PRO A 92 9.04 19.41 -18.48
C PRO A 92 8.96 20.49 -17.40
N ALA A 93 9.35 20.12 -16.18
CA ALA A 93 9.55 21.06 -15.08
C ALA A 93 10.70 22.00 -15.44
N ARG A 94 10.46 23.31 -15.37
CA ARG A 94 11.49 24.33 -15.54
C ARG A 94 12.38 24.31 -14.30
N THR A 95 13.62 23.90 -14.46
CA THR A 95 14.66 24.00 -13.42
C THR A 95 14.97 25.47 -13.19
N SER A 96 14.57 26.02 -12.05
CA SER A 96 15.03 27.32 -11.58
C SER A 96 16.35 27.12 -10.83
N THR A 97 17.45 27.43 -11.50
CA THR A 97 18.78 27.55 -10.89
C THR A 97 18.81 28.76 -9.96
N PRO A 98 19.13 28.64 -8.66
CA PRO A 98 19.48 29.81 -7.87
C PRO A 98 20.90 30.23 -8.25
N ALA A 99 21.01 31.45 -8.78
CA ALA A 99 22.25 32.11 -9.11
C ALA A 99 23.12 32.30 -7.87
N ALA A 100 24.39 31.93 -7.99
CA ALA A 100 25.45 32.31 -7.07
C ALA A 100 25.49 33.85 -6.97
N SER A 101 25.21 34.39 -5.78
CA SER A 101 25.52 35.78 -5.45
C SER A 101 26.89 35.79 -4.78
N ALA A 102 27.89 36.20 -5.55
CA ALA A 102 29.11 36.78 -5.04
C ALA A 102 28.85 38.25 -4.69
N SER A 103 29.21 38.67 -3.47
CA SER A 103 29.51 40.04 -2.99
C SER A 103 30.14 39.84 -1.60
N SER A 104 31.45 39.97 -1.37
CA SER A 104 32.30 41.18 -1.31
C SER A 104 31.90 42.16 -0.21
N GLU A 105 32.93 42.63 0.51
CA GLU A 105 32.99 43.68 1.58
C GLU A 105 32.81 43.17 3.03
N GLY A 106 33.76 43.37 3.96
CA GLY A 106 34.98 44.19 3.97
C GLY A 106 35.95 43.80 5.10
#